data_AF-A0A382H2N5-F1
#
_entry.id   AF-A0A382H2N5-F1
#
_cell.length_a   1.000
_cell.length_b   1.000
_cell.length_c   1.000
_cell.angle_alpha   90.00
_cell.angle_beta   90.00
_cell.angle_gamma   90.00
#
_symmetry.space_group_name_H-M   'P 1'
#
loop_
_entity.id
_entity.type
_entity.pdbx_description
1 polymer ?
#
loop_
_entity_poly.entity_id
_entity_poly.type
_entity_poly.pdbx_seq_one_letter_code
_entity_poly.pdbx_strand_id
1 'polypeptide(L)'
;MSDYQFTGKYVRVRMRRFFEGQHKHVFIGRVIAETSACLLLYARSFHFRKIVGLGSTPGKPVTESGGLSVERVAERAIPWASIEFVQVLEDTVNFEVPAVWGENGNVVLANKQNTLVTSSRDHGE
;
A
#
# COMPACT_ATOMS: atom_id res chain seq x y z
N MET A 1 -22.71 2.68 -16.81
CA MET A 1 -21.32 2.98 -16.39
C MET A 1 -20.49 1.82 -16.92
N SER A 2 -19.45 2.07 -17.70
CA SER A 2 -18.59 0.96 -18.15
C SER A 2 -17.97 0.32 -16.92
N ASP A 3 -18.13 -0.99 -16.75
CA ASP A 3 -17.49 -1.73 -15.67
C ASP A 3 -15.97 -1.52 -15.79
N TYR A 4 -15.40 -0.80 -14.82
CA TYR A 4 -13.98 -0.53 -14.81
C TYR A 4 -13.26 -1.83 -14.47
N GLN A 5 -12.54 -2.40 -15.44
CA GLN A 5 -11.85 -3.67 -15.27
C GLN A 5 -10.47 -3.43 -14.61
N PHE A 6 -10.24 -4.05 -13.46
CA PHE A 6 -8.97 -3.98 -12.75
C PHE A 6 -8.03 -5.14 -13.10
N THR A 7 -8.57 -6.25 -13.61
CA THR A 7 -7.82 -7.47 -13.89
C THR A 7 -6.55 -7.20 -14.71
N GLY A 8 -5.41 -7.72 -14.24
CA GLY A 8 -4.11 -7.56 -14.87
C GLY A 8 -3.36 -6.27 -14.53
N LYS A 9 -4.03 -5.25 -13.97
CA LYS A 9 -3.43 -3.96 -13.61
C LYS A 9 -2.66 -4.04 -12.30
N TYR A 10 -1.66 -3.17 -12.17
CA TYR A 10 -1.02 -2.90 -10.88
C TYR A 10 -1.84 -1.86 -10.13
N VAL A 11 -1.99 -2.06 -8.82
CA VAL A 11 -2.81 -1.17 -7.99
C VAL A 11 -2.15 -0.93 -6.64
N ARG A 12 -2.47 0.23 -6.07
CA ARG A 12 -2.34 0.54 -4.65
C ARG A 12 -3.74 0.61 -4.05
N VAL A 13 -4.02 -0.25 -3.08
CA VAL A 13 -5.31 -0.35 -2.40
C VAL A 13 -5.15 0.10 -0.95
N ARG A 14 -5.94 1.08 -0.51
CA ARG A 14 -6.04 1.43 0.92
C ARG A 14 -7.34 0.87 1.48
N MET A 15 -7.22 0.25 2.65
CA MET A 15 -8.37 -0.32 3.35
C MET A 15 -9.08 0.74 4.20
N ARG A 16 -10.40 0.60 4.31
CA ARG A 16 -11.21 1.37 5.26
C ARG A 16 -10.76 1.06 6.68
N ARG A 17 -10.85 2.07 7.54
CA ARG A 17 -10.79 1.89 8.99
C ARG A 17 -12.21 1.81 9.53
N PHE A 18 -12.46 0.85 10.40
CA PHE A 18 -13.77 0.63 11.01
C PHE A 18 -13.87 1.25 12.41
N PHE A 19 -12.74 1.53 13.05
CA PHE A 19 -12.68 2.13 14.37
C PHE A 19 -11.37 2.92 14.56
N GLU A 20 -11.37 3.82 15.54
CA GLU A 20 -10.21 4.62 15.92
C GLU A 20 -9.08 3.74 16.47
N GLY A 21 -7.82 4.07 16.13
CA GLY A 21 -6.65 3.29 16.56
C GLY A 21 -6.40 1.99 15.76
N GLN A 22 -7.29 1.63 14.82
CA GLN A 22 -7.03 0.53 13.89
C GLN A 22 -5.79 0.84 13.02
N HIS A 23 -4.98 -0.19 12.76
CA HIS A 23 -3.88 -0.08 11.80
C HIS A 23 -4.43 0.30 10.43
N LYS A 24 -3.70 1.14 9.72
CA LYS A 24 -3.88 1.40 8.30
C LYS A 24 -3.24 0.24 7.55
N HIS A 25 -3.96 -0.25 6.54
CA HIS A 25 -3.50 -1.31 5.66
C HIS A 25 -3.46 -0.77 4.23
N VAL A 26 -2.30 -0.91 3.60
CA VAL A 26 -2.12 -0.64 2.18
C VAL A 26 -1.61 -1.91 1.52
N PHE A 27 -2.19 -2.25 0.37
CA PHE A 27 -1.72 -3.32 -0.50
C PHE A 27 -1.18 -2.72 -1.78
N ILE A 28 -0.02 -3.17 -2.24
CA ILE A 28 0.52 -2.84 -3.56
C ILE A 28 0.80 -4.15 -4.28
N GLY A 29 0.21 -4.31 -5.45
CA GLY A 29 0.28 -5.58 -6.16
C GLY A 29 -0.40 -5.56 -7.51
N ARG A 30 -0.48 -6.74 -8.12
CA ARG A 30 -1.17 -6.97 -9.38
C ARG A 30 -2.52 -7.62 -9.11
N VAL A 31 -3.57 -7.12 -9.76
CA VAL A 31 -4.89 -7.73 -9.71
C VAL A 31 -4.89 -8.99 -10.56
N ILE A 32 -5.13 -10.12 -9.93
CA ILE A 32 -5.20 -11.42 -10.60
C ILE A 32 -6.59 -11.61 -11.21
N ALA A 33 -7.62 -11.24 -10.46
CA ALA A 33 -9.01 -11.33 -10.86
C ALA A 33 -9.88 -10.39 -10.03
N GLU A 34 -11.07 -10.11 -10.53
CA GLU A 34 -12.12 -9.41 -9.81
C GLU A 34 -13.40 -10.23 -9.84
N THR A 35 -14.08 -10.30 -8.70
CA THR A 35 -15.37 -10.95 -8.56
C THR A 35 -16.39 -9.91 -8.09
N SER A 36 -17.67 -10.27 -8.04
CA SER A 36 -18.69 -9.39 -7.46
C SER A 36 -18.48 -9.12 -5.96
N ALA A 37 -17.75 -9.98 -5.24
CA ALA A 37 -17.56 -9.89 -3.79
C ALA A 37 -16.21 -9.29 -3.38
N CYS A 38 -15.16 -9.56 -4.14
CA CYS A 38 -13.80 -9.18 -3.78
C CYS A 38 -12.88 -8.93 -4.98
N LEU A 39 -11.79 -8.23 -4.68
CA LEU A 39 -10.62 -8.07 -5.53
C LEU A 39 -9.56 -9.13 -5.15
N LEU A 40 -9.13 -9.97 -6.09
CA LEU A 40 -8.06 -10.95 -5.89
C LEU A 40 -6.73 -10.33 -6.30
N LEU A 41 -5.80 -10.22 -5.34
CA LEU A 41 -4.56 -9.47 -5.46
C LEU A 41 -3.36 -10.34 -5.14
N TYR A 42 -2.38 -10.39 -6.05
CA TYR A 42 -1.02 -10.84 -5.72
C TYR A 42 -0.23 -9.61 -5.29
N ALA A 43 -0.06 -9.44 -3.97
CA ALA A 43 0.36 -8.16 -3.42
C ALA A 43 1.24 -8.30 -2.18
N ARG A 44 2.03 -7.24 -1.94
CA ARG A 44 2.66 -6.98 -0.66
C ARG A 44 1.74 -6.15 0.23
N SER A 45 1.79 -6.39 1.54
CA SER A 45 0.98 -5.65 2.52
C SER A 45 1.85 -4.79 3.44
N PHE A 46 1.34 -3.59 3.74
CA PHE A 46 1.98 -2.56 4.56
C PHE A 46 1.02 -2.15 5.67
N HIS A 47 1.42 -2.38 6.91
CA HIS A 47 0.60 -2.17 8.10
C HIS A 47 1.26 -1.12 9.00
N PHE A 48 0.51 -0.08 9.38
CA PHE A 48 1.05 1.00 10.22
C PHE A 48 -0.06 1.74 10.98
N ARG A 49 0.26 2.32 12.15
CA ARG A 49 -0.65 3.27 12.85
C ARG A 49 -0.20 4.70 12.62
N LYS A 50 0.98 4.99 13.18
CA LYS A 50 1.75 6.23 13.07
C LYS A 50 3.17 5.85 12.72
N ILE A 51 3.69 6.43 11.64
CA ILE A 51 5.07 6.25 11.22
C ILE A 51 5.83 7.50 11.64
N VAL A 52 6.80 7.33 12.53
CA VAL A 52 7.56 8.46 13.07
C VAL A 52 8.78 8.71 12.20
N GLY A 53 8.81 9.87 11.54
CA GLY A 53 9.88 10.28 10.62
C GLY A 53 10.95 11.19 11.23
N LEU A 54 11.01 11.35 12.56
CA LEU A 54 12.06 12.16 13.19
C LEU A 54 13.45 11.57 12.85
N GLY A 55 14.21 12.28 12.02
CA GLY A 55 15.52 11.84 11.53
C GLY A 55 15.47 10.93 10.29
N SER A 56 14.32 10.81 9.61
CA SER A 56 14.21 10.03 8.37
C SER A 56 15.10 10.62 7.27
N THR A 57 16.00 9.81 6.72
CA THR A 57 16.82 10.17 5.58
C THR A 57 16.26 9.51 4.32
N PRO A 58 15.96 10.27 3.25
CA PRO A 58 15.47 9.70 2.00
C PRO A 58 16.36 8.54 1.50
N GLY A 59 15.72 7.49 0.99
CA GLY A 59 16.36 6.26 0.53
C GLY A 59 16.76 5.28 1.64
N LYS A 60 16.66 5.64 2.92
CA LYS A 60 16.88 4.68 4.02
C LYS A 60 15.63 3.81 4.24
N PRO A 61 15.80 2.51 4.52
CA PRO A 61 14.68 1.62 4.84
C PRO A 61 13.85 2.11 6.02
N VAL A 62 12.54 1.95 5.92
CA VAL A 62 11.63 2.13 7.07
C VAL A 62 11.54 0.78 7.79
N THR A 63 11.87 0.78 9.08
CA THR A 63 11.90 -0.43 9.90
C THR A 63 10.60 -0.60 10.71
N GLU A 64 10.40 -1.77 11.30
CA GLU A 64 9.29 -2.00 12.24
C GLU A 64 9.31 -1.06 13.44
N SER A 65 10.50 -0.72 13.93
CA SER A 65 10.68 0.30 14.97
C SER A 65 10.27 1.71 14.52
N GLY A 66 10.25 1.96 13.21
CA GLY A 66 9.68 3.17 12.61
C GLY A 66 8.15 3.16 12.49
N GLY A 67 7.49 2.07 12.88
CA GLY A 67 6.03 1.92 12.88
C GLY A 67 5.45 1.33 11.60
N LEU A 68 6.29 0.81 10.69
CA LEU A 68 5.89 0.12 9.47
C LEU A 68 6.18 -1.37 9.58
N SER A 69 5.13 -2.19 9.60
CA SER A 69 5.25 -3.64 9.41
C SER A 69 4.95 -3.99 7.95
N VAL A 70 5.77 -4.85 7.37
CA VAL A 70 5.67 -5.25 5.96
C VAL A 70 5.59 -6.77 5.90
N GLU A 71 4.49 -7.28 5.36
CA GLU A 71 4.30 -8.72 5.20
C GLU A 71 4.93 -9.23 3.89
N ARG A 72 5.06 -10.55 3.79
CA ARG A 72 5.46 -11.22 2.55
C ARG A 72 4.41 -11.00 1.46
N VAL A 73 4.87 -11.09 0.22
CA VAL A 73 3.97 -11.14 -0.95
C VAL A 73 3.14 -12.41 -0.89
N ALA A 74 1.84 -12.26 -1.09
CA ALA A 74 0.90 -13.38 -1.13
C ALA A 74 -0.34 -13.00 -1.96
N GLU A 75 -1.08 -14.01 -2.37
CA GLU A 75 -2.44 -13.83 -2.90
C GLU A 75 -3.41 -13.48 -1.76
N ARG A 76 -4.27 -12.49 -1.99
CA ARG A 76 -5.22 -12.00 -1.00
C ARG A 76 -6.56 -11.72 -1.67
N ALA A 77 -7.62 -12.26 -1.08
CA ALA A 77 -8.98 -11.87 -1.40
C ALA A 77 -9.36 -10.66 -0.54
N ILE A 78 -9.52 -9.50 -1.16
CA ILE A 78 -9.86 -8.25 -0.47
C ILE A 78 -11.32 -7.90 -0.76
N PRO A 79 -12.23 -7.99 0.23
CA PRO A 79 -13.63 -7.64 0.02
C PRO A 79 -13.78 -6.18 -0.43
N TRP A 80 -14.65 -5.93 -1.42
CA TRP A 80 -14.90 -4.57 -1.92
C TRP A 80 -15.37 -3.63 -0.81
N ALA A 81 -16.20 -4.15 0.10
CA ALA A 81 -16.72 -3.39 1.25
C ALA A 81 -15.62 -2.90 2.21
N SER A 82 -14.44 -3.52 2.19
CA SER A 82 -13.30 -3.18 3.05
C SER A 82 -12.33 -2.20 2.39
N ILE A 83 -12.51 -1.89 1.11
CA ILE A 83 -11.62 -1.00 0.35
C ILE A 83 -12.13 0.45 0.46
N GLU A 84 -11.23 1.36 0.81
CA GLU A 84 -11.49 2.80 0.81
C GLU A 84 -11.26 3.38 -0.57
N PHE A 85 -10.11 3.07 -1.18
CA PHE A 85 -9.82 3.45 -2.56
C PHE A 85 -8.90 2.43 -3.24
N VAL A 86 -8.98 2.38 -4.56
CA VAL A 86 -8.06 1.67 -5.46
C VAL A 86 -7.44 2.69 -6.42
N GLN A 87 -6.12 2.83 -6.39
CA GLN A 87 -5.38 3.61 -7.36
C GLN A 87 -4.74 2.66 -8.36
N VAL A 88 -5.04 2.83 -9.65
CA VAL A 88 -4.34 2.12 -10.72
C VAL A 88 -2.95 2.74 -10.91
N LEU A 89 -1.95 1.87 -11.02
CA LEU A 89 -0.57 2.21 -11.31
C LEU A 89 -0.34 1.88 -12.79
N GLU A 90 -0.01 2.89 -13.58
CA GLU A 90 0.09 2.78 -15.05
C GLU A 90 1.25 1.88 -15.48
N ASP A 91 2.35 1.93 -14.73
CA ASP A 91 3.55 1.14 -14.98
C ASP A 91 3.55 -0.20 -14.24
N THR A 92 4.38 -1.12 -14.74
CA THR A 92 4.75 -2.32 -13.98
C THR A 92 5.49 -1.92 -12.71
N VAL A 93 5.05 -2.45 -11.57
CA VAL A 93 5.60 -2.15 -10.26
C VAL A 93 6.29 -3.37 -9.68
N ASN A 94 7.59 -3.25 -9.42
CA ASN A 94 8.27 -4.20 -8.53
C ASN A 94 7.91 -3.84 -7.09
N PHE A 95 7.01 -4.60 -6.48
CA PHE A 95 6.55 -4.42 -5.10
C PHE A 95 7.26 -5.32 -4.07
N GLU A 96 8.24 -6.11 -4.51
CA GLU A 96 9.08 -6.94 -3.63
C GLU A 96 10.27 -6.18 -3.06
N VAL A 97 10.61 -5.02 -3.63
CA VAL A 97 11.68 -4.15 -3.12
C VAL A 97 11.32 -3.54 -1.75
N PRO A 98 12.33 -3.16 -0.94
CA PRO A 98 12.10 -2.53 0.36
C PRO A 98 11.28 -1.24 0.29
N ALA A 99 10.55 -0.96 1.37
CA ALA A 99 9.98 0.35 1.62
C ALA A 99 11.04 1.26 2.27
N VAL A 100 11.20 2.46 1.71
CA VAL A 100 12.18 3.45 2.15
C VAL A 100 11.50 4.78 2.41
N TRP A 101 12.16 5.63 3.18
CA TRP A 101 11.76 7.02 3.31
C TRP A 101 11.90 7.73 1.96
N GLY A 102 10.83 8.36 1.52
CA GLY A 102 10.82 9.31 0.42
C GLY A 102 11.01 10.74 0.92
N GLU A 103 10.83 11.70 0.02
CA GLU A 103 10.79 13.11 0.38
C GLU A 103 9.57 13.43 1.25
N ASN A 104 9.65 14.52 2.02
CA ASN A 104 8.55 15.07 2.83
C ASN A 104 7.93 14.08 3.82
N GLY A 105 8.73 13.11 4.29
CA GLY A 105 8.30 12.09 5.25
C GLY A 105 7.36 11.04 4.65
N ASN A 106 7.27 10.93 3.32
CA ASN A 106 6.55 9.86 2.67
C ASN A 106 7.27 8.52 2.84
N VAL A 107 6.54 7.42 2.69
CA VAL A 107 7.10 6.09 2.53
C VAL A 107 6.82 5.60 1.12
N VAL A 108 7.86 5.17 0.43
CA VAL A 108 7.80 4.72 -0.97
C VAL A 108 8.49 3.36 -1.12
N LEU A 109 8.15 2.63 -2.17
CA LEU A 109 8.94 1.47 -2.61
C LEU A 109 10.22 1.95 -3.28
N ALA A 110 11.36 1.32 -2.97
CA ALA A 110 12.64 1.57 -3.62
C ALA A 110 12.71 0.96 -5.05
N ASN A 111 11.70 1.24 -5.87
CA ASN A 111 11.64 0.87 -7.28
C ASN A 111 11.85 2.13 -8.15
N LYS A 112 11.92 1.94 -9.48
CA LYS A 112 12.19 3.03 -10.42
C LYS A 112 11.19 4.19 -10.30
N GLN A 113 9.94 3.91 -9.95
CA GLN A 113 8.86 4.88 -9.86
C GLN A 113 8.73 5.54 -8.48
N ASN A 114 9.50 5.11 -7.47
CA ASN A 114 9.29 5.47 -6.08
C ASN A 114 7.81 5.33 -5.66
N THR A 115 7.20 4.17 -5.96
CA THR A 115 5.76 3.96 -5.77
C THR A 115 5.34 4.28 -4.33
N LEU A 116 4.39 5.20 -4.17
CA LEU A 116 3.93 5.64 -2.86
C LEU A 116 3.28 4.49 -2.08
N VAL A 117 3.77 4.22 -0.87
CA VAL A 117 3.10 3.35 0.10
C VAL A 117 2.12 4.18 0.92
N THR A 118 2.62 5.23 1.57
CA THR A 118 1.82 6.13 2.41
C THR A 118 2.49 7.49 2.55
N SER A 119 1.68 8.52 2.81
CA SER A 119 2.14 9.90 2.95
C SER A 119 2.20 10.33 4.41
N SER A 120 2.96 11.38 4.71
CA SER A 120 3.00 11.98 6.05
C SER A 120 1.62 12.40 6.59
N ARG A 121 0.67 12.77 5.72
CA ARG A 121 -0.73 13.06 6.08
C ARG A 121 -1.46 11.82 6.60
N ASP A 122 -1.13 10.65 6.07
CA ASP A 122 -1.68 9.39 6.53
C ASP A 122 -0.99 8.91 7.81
N HIS A 123 0.04 9.56 8.35
CA HIS A 123 0.76 9.08 9.54
C HIS A 123 0.06 9.47 10.86
N GLY A 124 -0.98 10.32 10.81
CA GLY A 124 -1.69 10.78 12.01
C GLY A 124 -0.86 11.78 12.81
N GLU A 125 -1.46 12.93 13.13
CA GLU A 125 -0.86 13.93 14.02
C GLU A 125 -0.55 13.38 15.41
#